data_AF-A0A7I0HU04-F1
#
_entry.id   AF-A0A7I0HU04-F1
#
_cell.length_a   1.000
_cell.length_b   1.000
_cell.length_c   1.000
_cell.angle_alpha   90.00
_cell.angle_beta   90.00
_cell.angle_gamma   90.00
#
_symmetry.space_group_name_H-M   'P 1'
#
loop_
_entity.id
_entity.type
_entity.pdbx_description
1 polymer ?
#
loop_
_entity_poly.entity_id
_entity_poly.type
_entity_poly.pdbx_seq_one_letter_code
_entity_poly.pdbx_strand_id
1 'polypeptide(L)'
;MEMNLSEITSIRDGNPQCKTCGGVGITLAEHVRGSRSGALVLCHCIGSDCNTCESKGQAPFMTFDRKLDKMLPCVCHNARFSLRNLENLVEKANIPARYRFQFLSTIDIGDTANDPDMSFIIAHDWANELVHKFKNADFTPQGFYLWGGTGSGKTLLACVILNELIFRYGITCKYAKVNKDFLSAIRDTYQSDSETHGQERSIEREFANVDVLVIDDFGVQKESEFNNRKLYDLIDSRYEQEKLTLLTSNHSLVEWRDRGQGRIYSRLMEMTKEIELKCPDYRTKFVKR
;
A
#
# COMPACT_ATOMS: atom_id res chain seq x y z
N MET A 1 -1.35 12.42 -19.46
CA MET A 1 -1.61 13.50 -18.49
C MET A 1 -0.81 13.14 -17.25
N GLU A 2 -0.16 14.10 -16.59
CA GLU A 2 0.62 13.83 -15.38
C GLU A 2 -0.19 14.24 -14.16
N MET A 3 -0.39 13.33 -13.22
CA MET A 3 -1.04 13.62 -11.95
C MET A 3 -0.02 14.23 -10.98
N ASN A 4 -0.40 15.34 -10.35
CA ASN A 4 0.37 15.99 -9.30
C ASN A 4 0.22 15.22 -7.97
N LEU A 5 1.34 14.93 -7.31
CA LEU A 5 1.39 14.14 -6.07
C LEU A 5 1.51 15.02 -4.80
N SER A 6 1.48 16.35 -4.91
CA SER A 6 1.75 17.26 -3.78
C SER A 6 0.75 17.18 -2.62
N GLU A 7 -0.47 16.68 -2.86
CA GLU A 7 -1.47 16.48 -1.81
C GLU A 7 -1.20 15.25 -0.94
N ILE A 8 -0.44 14.29 -1.47
CA ILE A 8 -0.25 12.94 -0.93
C ILE A 8 1.22 12.59 -0.73
N THR A 9 2.14 13.47 -1.07
CA THR A 9 3.58 13.30 -0.90
C THR A 9 4.15 14.60 -0.40
N SER A 10 5.00 14.54 0.63
CA SER A 10 5.70 15.72 1.13
C SER A 10 6.58 16.35 0.04
N ILE A 11 6.82 17.67 0.15
CA ILE A 11 7.79 18.37 -0.70
C ILE A 11 9.16 17.69 -0.57
N ARG A 12 9.85 17.47 -1.70
CA ARG A 12 11.16 16.80 -1.75
C ARG A 12 12.17 17.64 -2.53
N ASP A 13 12.64 17.11 -3.66
CA ASP A 13 13.73 17.64 -4.47
C ASP A 13 13.24 18.50 -5.65
N GLY A 14 11.92 18.69 -5.81
CA GLY A 14 11.34 19.49 -6.89
C GLY A 14 11.43 20.98 -6.63
N ASN A 15 11.36 21.79 -7.68
CA ASN A 15 11.23 23.24 -7.52
C ASN A 15 9.90 23.54 -6.81
N PRO A 16 9.89 24.22 -5.64
CA PRO A 16 8.67 24.52 -4.89
C PRO A 16 7.62 25.32 -5.66
N GLN A 17 8.04 26.07 -6.67
CA GLN A 17 7.16 26.87 -7.53
C GLN A 17 6.69 26.10 -8.79
N CYS A 18 7.11 24.84 -8.96
CA CYS A 18 6.70 24.04 -10.11
C CYS A 18 5.22 23.68 -10.04
N LYS A 19 4.44 24.16 -11.01
CA LYS A 19 3.00 23.88 -11.10
C LYS A 19 2.65 22.41 -11.39
N THR A 20 3.62 21.63 -11.88
CA THR A 20 3.39 20.24 -12.29
C THR A 20 3.58 19.25 -11.15
N CYS A 21 4.60 19.43 -10.30
CA CYS A 21 4.86 18.53 -9.18
C CYS A 21 4.65 19.16 -7.79
N GLY A 22 4.37 20.47 -7.71
CA GLY A 22 4.16 21.18 -6.44
C GLY A 22 5.34 21.09 -5.47
N GLY A 23 6.59 20.96 -5.98
CA GLY A 23 7.78 20.78 -5.16
C GLY A 23 8.14 19.33 -4.79
N VAL A 24 7.30 18.34 -5.13
CA VAL A 24 7.63 16.91 -4.89
C VAL A 24 8.76 16.43 -5.79
N GLY A 25 8.82 16.90 -7.03
CA GLY A 25 9.85 16.50 -7.98
C GLY A 25 9.58 15.19 -8.73
N ILE A 26 8.54 14.46 -8.33
CA ILE A 26 8.08 13.22 -8.98
C ILE A 26 6.62 13.45 -9.38
N THR A 27 6.24 12.96 -10.55
CA THR A 27 4.85 12.94 -11.03
C THR A 27 4.44 11.53 -11.42
N LEU A 28 3.13 11.29 -11.50
CA LEU A 28 2.58 10.04 -12.01
C LEU A 28 2.15 10.24 -13.45
N ALA A 29 2.87 9.62 -14.38
CA ALA A 29 2.50 9.61 -15.78
C ALA A 29 1.35 8.60 -16.00
N GLU A 30 0.18 9.12 -16.37
CA GLU A 30 -0.98 8.30 -16.71
C GLU A 30 -0.85 7.78 -18.17
N HIS A 31 -1.30 6.55 -18.41
CA HIS A 31 -1.33 5.90 -19.73
C HIS A 31 0.04 5.66 -20.39
N VAL A 32 0.99 5.11 -19.65
CA VAL A 32 2.29 4.66 -20.19
C VAL A 32 2.13 3.35 -20.96
N ARG A 33 2.70 3.26 -22.17
CA ARG A 33 2.69 2.01 -22.97
C ARG A 33 3.27 0.86 -22.14
N GLY A 34 2.48 -0.20 -21.96
CA GLY A 34 2.88 -1.38 -21.18
C GLY A 34 2.55 -1.33 -19.69
N SER A 35 2.06 -0.21 -19.15
CA SER A 35 1.54 -0.13 -17.77
C SER A 35 0.02 0.06 -17.76
N ARG A 36 -0.66 -0.75 -16.94
CA ARG A 36 -2.11 -0.61 -16.69
C ARG A 36 -2.44 0.45 -15.62
N SER A 37 -1.44 0.88 -14.85
CA SER A 37 -1.63 1.71 -13.64
C SER A 37 -1.00 3.11 -13.76
N GLY A 38 -0.13 3.33 -14.76
CA GLY A 38 0.75 4.49 -14.83
C GLY A 38 2.18 4.17 -14.38
N ALA A 39 3.07 5.16 -14.41
CA ALA A 39 4.45 5.03 -13.93
C ALA A 39 4.91 6.31 -13.25
N LEU A 40 5.75 6.16 -12.22
CA LEU A 40 6.39 7.30 -11.58
C LEU A 40 7.51 7.82 -12.48
N VAL A 41 7.55 9.13 -12.67
CA VAL A 41 8.56 9.79 -13.48
C VAL A 41 9.10 11.01 -12.75
N LEU A 42 10.35 11.39 -13.05
CA LEU A 42 10.86 12.67 -12.58
C LEU A 42 10.13 13.80 -13.29
N CYS A 43 9.75 14.81 -12.51
CA CYS A 43 9.22 16.04 -13.07
C CYS A 43 10.30 16.74 -13.91
N HIS A 44 9.88 17.39 -15.00
CA HIS A 44 10.75 18.19 -15.86
C HIS A 44 11.48 19.33 -15.11
N CYS A 45 10.97 19.77 -13.95
CA CYS A 45 11.64 20.77 -13.13
C CYS A 45 12.92 20.25 -12.46
N ILE A 46 13.12 18.93 -12.45
CA ILE A 46 14.31 18.29 -11.90
C ILE A 46 15.30 18.04 -13.02
N GLY A 47 16.43 18.73 -12.95
CA GLY A 47 17.51 18.51 -13.90
C GLY A 47 17.09 18.83 -15.32
N SER A 48 16.42 19.97 -15.56
CA SER A 48 16.25 20.53 -16.91
C SER A 48 17.59 20.62 -17.67
N ASP A 49 18.70 20.75 -16.94
CA ASP A 49 20.08 20.75 -17.44
C ASP A 49 20.77 19.37 -17.33
N CYS A 50 20.05 18.29 -17.04
CA CYS A 50 20.66 16.97 -16.86
C CYS A 50 21.12 16.34 -18.19
N ASN A 51 20.47 16.69 -19.30
CA ASN A 51 20.92 16.30 -20.64
C ASN A 51 22.24 17.00 -21.05
N THR A 52 22.57 18.11 -20.40
CA THR A 52 23.82 18.86 -20.62
C THR A 52 24.86 18.64 -19.52
N CYS A 53 24.48 18.01 -18.39
CA CYS A 53 25.43 17.68 -17.33
C CYS A 53 26.37 16.54 -17.73
N GLU A 54 27.58 16.52 -17.17
CA GLU A 54 28.60 15.50 -17.49
C GLU A 54 28.11 14.06 -17.24
N SER A 55 27.25 13.86 -16.24
CA SER A 55 26.68 12.54 -15.94
C SER A 55 25.66 12.08 -16.98
N LYS A 56 25.12 12.98 -17.82
CA LYS A 56 24.05 12.72 -18.81
C LYS A 56 22.88 11.90 -18.24
N GLY A 57 22.60 12.04 -16.95
CA GLY A 57 21.57 11.27 -16.26
C GLY A 57 21.87 9.78 -16.11
N GLN A 58 23.14 9.35 -16.13
CA GLN A 58 23.57 7.98 -15.86
C GLN A 58 24.00 7.81 -14.40
N ALA A 59 23.71 6.63 -13.82
CA ALA A 59 24.21 6.27 -12.50
C ALA A 59 25.75 6.25 -12.51
N PRO A 60 26.44 6.71 -11.44
CA PRO A 60 25.93 7.02 -10.10
C PRO A 60 25.38 8.45 -9.92
N PHE A 61 25.10 9.20 -10.99
CA PHE A 61 24.62 10.59 -10.94
C PHE A 61 25.59 11.52 -10.22
N MET A 62 26.88 11.42 -10.56
CA MET A 62 27.96 12.23 -10.00
C MET A 62 28.59 13.08 -11.12
N THR A 63 29.02 14.29 -10.79
CA THR A 63 29.67 15.25 -11.69
C THR A 63 30.98 15.73 -11.09
N PHE A 64 31.99 16.01 -11.92
CA PHE A 64 33.27 16.50 -11.44
C PHE A 64 33.27 18.03 -11.35
N ASP A 65 33.52 18.57 -10.15
CA ASP A 65 33.69 20.01 -9.96
C ASP A 65 35.16 20.38 -10.12
N ARG A 66 35.49 21.04 -11.24
CA ARG A 66 36.86 21.47 -11.56
C ARG A 66 37.41 22.54 -10.62
N LYS A 67 36.57 23.31 -9.94
CA LYS A 67 37.03 24.33 -8.98
C LYS A 67 37.43 23.69 -7.65
N LEU A 68 36.71 22.64 -7.26
CA LEU A 68 36.94 21.93 -6.01
C LEU A 68 37.84 20.69 -6.18
N ASP A 69 38.15 20.32 -7.41
CA ASP A 69 38.93 19.12 -7.80
C ASP A 69 38.34 17.83 -7.19
N LYS A 70 37.00 17.75 -7.16
CA LYS A 70 36.26 16.69 -6.45
C LYS A 70 35.03 16.23 -7.22
N MET A 71 34.65 14.97 -7.04
CA MET A 71 33.36 14.44 -7.48
C MET A 71 32.25 14.86 -6.52
N LEU A 72 31.17 15.43 -7.04
CA LEU A 72 29.99 15.84 -6.29
C LEU A 72 28.72 15.17 -6.86
N PRO A 73 27.67 14.95 -6.04
CA PRO A 73 26.40 14.48 -6.55
C PRO A 73 25.77 15.49 -7.51
N CYS A 74 25.22 15.00 -8.62
CA CYS A 74 24.43 15.79 -9.54
C CYS A 74 23.19 16.36 -8.83
N VAL A 75 22.69 17.51 -9.28
CA VAL A 75 21.42 18.10 -8.79
C VAL A 75 20.23 17.15 -8.85
N CYS A 76 20.22 16.19 -9.77
CA CYS A 76 19.15 15.19 -9.87
C CYS A 76 19.38 13.93 -9.02
N HIS A 77 20.53 13.80 -8.34
CA HIS A 77 20.93 12.60 -7.60
C HIS A 77 19.87 12.21 -6.57
N ASN A 78 19.55 13.09 -5.63
CA ASN A 78 18.60 12.81 -4.55
C ASN A 78 17.20 12.50 -5.09
N ALA A 79 16.73 13.25 -6.08
CA ALA A 79 15.45 13.00 -6.73
C ALA A 79 15.36 11.60 -7.37
N ARG A 80 16.43 11.15 -8.04
CA ARG A 80 16.51 9.81 -8.64
C ARG A 80 16.55 8.71 -7.59
N PHE A 81 17.29 8.92 -6.49
CA PHE A 81 17.28 8.00 -5.35
C PHE A 81 15.90 7.94 -4.68
N SER A 82 15.25 9.08 -4.46
CA SER A 82 13.90 9.21 -3.93
C SER A 82 12.87 8.48 -4.80
N LEU A 83 12.96 8.64 -6.13
CA LEU A 83 12.12 7.93 -7.09
C LEU A 83 12.32 6.42 -7.00
N ARG A 84 13.57 5.95 -7.07
CA ARG A 84 13.90 4.52 -6.98
C ARG A 84 13.43 3.91 -5.66
N ASN A 85 13.57 4.65 -4.56
CA ASN A 85 13.09 4.20 -3.25
C ASN A 85 11.56 4.04 -3.22
N LEU A 86 10.81 4.99 -3.78
CA LEU A 86 9.35 4.87 -3.91
C LEU A 86 8.95 3.71 -4.80
N GLU A 87 9.62 3.53 -5.95
CA GLU A 87 9.36 2.41 -6.86
C GLU A 87 9.57 1.07 -6.14
N ASN A 88 10.68 0.93 -5.40
CA ASN A 88 10.95 -0.27 -4.60
C ASN A 88 9.87 -0.52 -3.53
N LEU A 89 9.36 0.53 -2.88
CA LEU A 89 8.29 0.40 -1.88
C LEU A 89 6.98 -0.06 -2.54
N VAL A 90 6.61 0.54 -3.67
CA VAL A 90 5.39 0.17 -4.44
C VAL A 90 5.49 -1.26 -4.98
N GLU A 91 6.68 -1.68 -5.43
CA GLU A 91 6.93 -3.03 -5.90
C GLU A 91 6.78 -4.04 -4.77
N LYS A 92 7.50 -3.84 -3.66
CA LYS A 92 7.44 -4.70 -2.46
C LYS A 92 6.07 -4.73 -1.81
N ALA A 93 5.27 -3.67 -1.97
CA ALA A 93 3.92 -3.62 -1.44
C ALA A 93 2.96 -4.60 -2.11
N ASN A 94 3.29 -5.17 -3.27
CA ASN A 94 2.49 -6.19 -3.94
C ASN A 94 1.01 -5.77 -4.17
N ILE A 95 0.75 -4.46 -4.28
CA ILE A 95 -0.60 -3.94 -4.52
C ILE A 95 -1.05 -4.38 -5.92
N PRO A 96 -2.27 -4.97 -6.08
CA PRO A 96 -2.75 -5.41 -7.38
C PRO A 96 -2.75 -4.26 -8.39
N ALA A 97 -2.33 -4.52 -9.63
CA ALA A 97 -2.17 -3.48 -10.65
C ALA A 97 -3.41 -2.58 -10.83
N ARG A 98 -4.62 -3.13 -10.68
CA ARG A 98 -5.88 -2.36 -10.79
C ARG A 98 -6.10 -1.34 -9.67
N TYR A 99 -5.40 -1.46 -8.54
CA TYR A 99 -5.48 -0.56 -7.38
C TYR A 99 -4.19 0.23 -7.15
N ARG A 100 -3.16 0.00 -7.96
CA ARG A 100 -1.92 0.79 -7.87
C ARG A 100 -2.21 2.24 -8.22
N PHE A 101 -1.63 3.15 -7.44
CA PHE A 101 -1.78 4.60 -7.61
C PHE A 101 -3.24 5.10 -7.57
N GLN A 102 -4.09 4.38 -6.83
CA GLN A 102 -5.40 4.90 -6.42
C GLN A 102 -5.26 5.50 -5.01
N PHE A 103 -5.82 6.69 -4.85
CA PHE A 103 -5.71 7.53 -3.65
C PHE A 103 -7.10 7.87 -3.11
N LEU A 104 -7.19 8.37 -1.88
CA LEU A 104 -8.48 8.69 -1.25
C LEU A 104 -9.26 9.72 -2.07
N SER A 105 -8.56 10.67 -2.70
CA SER A 105 -9.12 11.69 -3.59
C SER A 105 -9.66 11.15 -4.91
N THR A 106 -9.23 9.94 -5.33
CA THR A 106 -9.65 9.32 -6.59
C THR A 106 -10.88 8.43 -6.45
N ILE A 107 -11.29 8.11 -5.22
CA ILE A 107 -12.46 7.30 -4.96
C ILE A 107 -13.72 8.15 -5.18
N ASP A 108 -14.61 7.69 -6.04
CA ASP A 108 -15.95 8.27 -6.16
C ASP A 108 -16.83 7.77 -5.00
N ILE A 109 -17.07 8.66 -4.04
CA ILE A 109 -17.89 8.40 -2.85
C ILE A 109 -19.40 8.49 -3.19
N GLY A 110 -19.75 8.85 -4.43
CA GLY A 110 -21.11 9.10 -4.91
C GLY A 110 -21.62 10.47 -4.52
N ASP A 111 -22.54 11.03 -5.32
CA ASP A 111 -23.26 12.25 -4.97
C ASP A 111 -24.04 12.04 -3.66
N THR A 112 -23.77 12.87 -2.67
CA THR A 112 -24.47 12.92 -1.37
C THR A 112 -25.98 13.16 -1.50
N ALA A 113 -26.45 13.50 -2.70
CA ALA A 113 -27.85 13.78 -3.00
C ALA A 113 -28.71 12.53 -3.28
N ASN A 114 -28.12 11.38 -3.64
CA ASN A 114 -28.88 10.21 -4.15
C ASN A 114 -28.67 8.91 -3.35
N ASP A 115 -28.42 9.02 -2.05
CA ASP A 115 -28.24 7.91 -1.09
C ASP A 115 -26.85 7.25 -1.14
N PRO A 116 -25.80 7.94 -0.63
CA PRO A 116 -24.52 7.28 -0.44
C PRO A 116 -24.64 6.23 0.67
N ASP A 117 -24.11 5.02 0.44
CA ASP A 117 -24.02 4.02 1.49
C ASP A 117 -23.18 4.57 2.66
N MET A 118 -23.86 4.97 3.73
CA MET A 118 -23.24 5.59 4.91
C MET A 118 -22.08 4.77 5.46
N SER A 119 -22.13 3.44 5.33
CA SER A 119 -21.03 2.54 5.72
C SER A 119 -19.71 2.78 4.98
N PHE A 120 -19.75 3.09 3.68
CA PHE A 120 -18.55 3.38 2.90
C PHE A 120 -18.00 4.78 3.22
N ILE A 121 -18.88 5.77 3.41
CA ILE A 121 -18.47 7.11 3.85
C ILE A 121 -17.73 7.01 5.19
N ILE A 122 -18.30 6.28 6.16
CA ILE A 122 -17.67 6.06 7.45
C ILE A 122 -16.30 5.40 7.25
N ALA A 123 -16.22 4.30 6.50
CA ALA A 123 -14.94 3.63 6.26
C ALA A 123 -13.91 4.55 5.58
N HIS A 124 -14.34 5.38 4.63
CA HIS A 124 -13.49 6.36 3.95
C HIS A 124 -12.99 7.44 4.91
N ASP A 125 -13.85 7.98 5.77
CA ASP A 125 -13.48 9.00 6.77
C ASP A 125 -12.47 8.45 7.79
N TRP A 126 -12.68 7.22 8.27
CA TRP A 126 -11.73 6.50 9.12
C TRP A 126 -10.39 6.27 8.41
N ALA A 127 -10.41 5.87 7.13
CA ALA A 127 -9.20 5.73 6.33
C ALA A 127 -8.48 7.08 6.16
N ASN A 128 -9.23 8.15 5.94
CA ASN A 128 -8.71 9.50 5.81
C ASN A 128 -8.03 9.98 7.11
N GLU A 129 -8.66 9.78 8.26
CA GLU A 129 -8.07 10.09 9.56
C GLU A 129 -6.80 9.28 9.81
N LEU A 130 -6.85 7.96 9.61
CA LEU A 130 -5.71 7.06 9.77
C LEU A 130 -4.52 7.52 8.92
N VAL A 131 -4.76 7.80 7.64
CA VAL A 131 -3.73 8.21 6.70
C VAL A 131 -3.12 9.57 7.08
N HIS A 132 -3.91 10.54 7.50
CA HIS A 132 -3.39 11.89 7.79
C HIS A 132 -2.75 12.00 9.17
N LYS A 133 -3.17 11.17 10.13
CA LYS A 133 -2.66 11.17 11.51
C LYS A 133 -1.62 10.08 11.78
N PHE A 134 -1.28 9.22 10.82
CA PHE A 134 -0.43 8.04 11.02
C PHE A 134 0.90 8.31 11.78
N LYS A 135 1.56 9.45 11.53
CA LYS A 135 2.82 9.84 12.21
C LYS A 135 2.64 10.87 13.33
N ASN A 136 1.41 11.19 13.73
CA ASN A 136 1.16 12.13 14.82
C ASN A 136 1.43 11.46 16.16
N ALA A 137 2.15 12.13 17.06
CA ALA A 137 2.55 11.55 18.34
C ALA A 137 1.36 11.18 19.25
N ASP A 138 0.26 11.94 19.17
CA ASP A 138 -0.95 11.74 19.97
C ASP A 138 -1.97 10.78 19.31
N PHE A 139 -1.58 10.13 18.21
CA PHE A 139 -2.46 9.23 17.46
C PHE A 139 -1.89 7.81 17.47
N THR A 140 -2.65 6.87 18.02
CA THR A 140 -2.35 5.44 17.95
C THR A 140 -3.07 4.85 16.72
N PRO A 141 -2.35 4.45 15.66
CA PRO A 141 -2.99 3.87 14.48
C PRO A 141 -3.69 2.56 14.84
N GLN A 142 -4.99 2.46 14.57
CA GLN A 142 -5.74 1.22 14.69
C GLN A 142 -6.01 0.62 13.32
N GLY A 143 -5.96 -0.71 13.24
CA GLY A 143 -6.29 -1.45 12.03
C GLY A 143 -7.78 -1.43 11.71
N PHE A 144 -8.15 -1.95 10.54
CA PHE A 144 -9.55 -2.14 10.17
C PHE A 144 -9.83 -3.61 9.88
N TYR A 145 -11.02 -4.06 10.28
CA TYR A 145 -11.62 -5.29 9.78
C TYR A 145 -12.84 -4.90 8.95
N LEU A 146 -12.64 -4.79 7.64
CA LEU A 146 -13.69 -4.45 6.69
C LEU A 146 -14.38 -5.73 6.25
N TRP A 147 -15.69 -5.84 6.48
CA TRP A 147 -16.45 -6.99 6.01
C TRP A 147 -17.75 -6.60 5.33
N GLY A 148 -18.37 -7.53 4.59
CA GLY A 148 -19.62 -7.29 3.86
C GLY A 148 -19.65 -7.99 2.51
N GLY A 149 -20.61 -7.63 1.66
CA GLY A 149 -20.83 -8.28 0.36
C GLY A 149 -19.66 -8.20 -0.62
N THR A 150 -19.63 -9.09 -1.62
CA THR A 150 -18.64 -9.01 -2.69
C THR A 150 -18.85 -7.73 -3.50
N GLY A 151 -17.77 -7.01 -3.80
CA GLY A 151 -17.84 -5.80 -4.61
C GLY A 151 -18.10 -4.51 -3.83
N SER A 152 -18.23 -4.55 -2.50
CA SER A 152 -18.49 -3.36 -1.67
C SER A 152 -17.30 -2.41 -1.47
N GLY A 153 -16.18 -2.61 -2.18
CA GLY A 153 -15.02 -1.70 -2.11
C GLY A 153 -14.00 -1.97 -0.99
N LYS A 154 -14.15 -3.04 -0.19
CA LYS A 154 -13.22 -3.41 0.91
C LYS A 154 -11.75 -3.44 0.48
N THR A 155 -11.44 -4.23 -0.55
CA THR A 155 -10.07 -4.37 -1.09
C THR A 155 -9.55 -3.06 -1.67
N LEU A 156 -10.42 -2.28 -2.31
CA LEU A 156 -10.07 -0.98 -2.88
C LEU A 156 -9.58 -0.05 -1.76
N LEU A 157 -10.40 0.14 -0.72
CA LEU A 157 -10.10 1.04 0.38
C LEU A 157 -8.81 0.61 1.11
N ALA A 158 -8.64 -0.68 1.37
CA ALA A 158 -7.43 -1.22 1.98
C ALA A 158 -6.17 -0.93 1.13
N CYS A 159 -6.23 -1.09 -0.20
CA CYS A 159 -5.12 -0.79 -1.10
C CYS A 159 -4.83 0.71 -1.19
N VAL A 160 -5.87 1.56 -1.16
CA VAL A 160 -5.74 3.02 -1.17
C VAL A 160 -5.01 3.51 0.07
N ILE A 161 -5.32 2.96 1.25
CA ILE A 161 -4.56 3.28 2.48
C ILE A 161 -3.08 2.94 2.30
N LEU A 162 -2.74 1.78 1.73
CA LEU A 162 -1.32 1.44 1.48
C LEU A 162 -0.64 2.43 0.54
N ASN A 163 -1.30 2.80 -0.58
CA ASN A 163 -0.76 3.79 -1.50
C ASN A 163 -0.50 5.12 -0.78
N GLU A 164 -1.49 5.64 -0.05
CA GLU A 164 -1.34 6.90 0.69
C GLU A 164 -0.18 6.86 1.68
N LEU A 165 -0.05 5.79 2.47
CA LEU A 165 1.01 5.68 3.47
C LEU A 165 2.41 5.54 2.84
N ILE A 166 2.55 4.82 1.73
CA ILE A 166 3.81 4.73 0.97
C ILE A 166 4.22 6.13 0.49
N PHE A 167 3.30 6.86 -0.14
CA PHE A 167 3.59 8.13 -0.79
C PHE A 167 3.82 9.26 0.22
N ARG A 168 2.99 9.34 1.26
CA ARG A 168 3.09 10.38 2.31
C ARG A 168 4.32 10.19 3.18
N TYR A 169 4.61 8.95 3.55
CA TYR A 169 5.52 8.68 4.66
C TYR A 169 6.72 7.78 4.32
N GLY A 170 6.74 7.16 3.14
CA GLY A 170 7.83 6.27 2.72
C GLY A 170 7.96 5.01 3.58
N ILE A 171 6.86 4.53 4.17
CA ILE A 171 6.88 3.36 5.07
C ILE A 171 6.68 2.05 4.32
N THR A 172 7.07 0.94 4.95
CA THR A 172 6.95 -0.39 4.34
C THR A 172 5.52 -0.90 4.45
N CYS A 173 4.90 -1.14 3.31
CA CYS A 173 3.54 -1.65 3.20
C CYS A 173 3.55 -2.98 2.47
N LYS A 174 2.56 -3.84 2.71
CA LYS A 174 2.36 -5.07 1.92
C LYS A 174 0.89 -5.44 1.79
N TYR A 175 0.50 -5.87 0.60
CA TYR A 175 -0.78 -6.49 0.30
C TYR A 175 -0.60 -8.00 0.11
N ALA A 176 -1.50 -8.76 0.71
CA ALA A 176 -1.51 -10.21 0.63
C ALA A 176 -2.93 -10.73 0.43
N LYS A 177 -3.16 -11.51 -0.63
CA LYS A 177 -4.27 -12.47 -0.63
C LYS A 177 -3.87 -13.63 0.26
N VAL A 178 -4.45 -13.71 1.45
CA VAL A 178 -3.99 -14.60 2.53
C VAL A 178 -3.77 -16.05 2.09
N ASN A 179 -4.68 -16.56 1.26
CA ASN A 179 -4.61 -17.93 0.75
C ASN A 179 -3.45 -18.17 -0.22
N LYS A 180 -3.25 -17.23 -1.14
CA LYS A 180 -2.33 -17.39 -2.26
C LYS A 180 -0.93 -16.93 -1.88
N ASP A 181 -0.83 -15.71 -1.37
CA ASP A 181 0.45 -15.02 -1.23
C ASP A 181 1.15 -15.39 0.08
N PHE A 182 0.41 -15.88 1.09
CA PHE A 182 0.97 -16.31 2.37
C PHE A 182 0.86 -17.83 2.57
N LEU A 183 -0.34 -18.37 2.67
CA LEU A 183 -0.53 -19.79 3.03
C LEU A 183 0.00 -20.75 1.95
N SER A 184 -0.26 -20.48 0.67
CA SER A 184 0.31 -21.30 -0.42
C SER A 184 1.82 -21.16 -0.49
N ALA A 185 2.32 -19.93 -0.42
CA ALA A 185 3.76 -19.67 -0.45
C ALA A 185 4.51 -20.43 0.65
N ILE A 186 3.97 -20.48 1.88
CA ILE A 186 4.54 -21.31 2.97
C ILE A 186 4.45 -22.80 2.62
N ARG A 187 3.32 -23.28 2.10
CA ARG A 187 3.19 -24.71 1.72
C ARG A 187 4.23 -25.11 0.66
N ASP A 188 4.51 -24.23 -0.29
CA ASP A 188 5.48 -24.48 -1.35
C ASP A 188 6.91 -24.60 -0.78
N THR A 189 7.20 -24.00 0.38
CA THR A 189 8.52 -24.15 1.03
C THR A 189 8.81 -25.55 1.56
N TYR A 190 7.79 -26.41 1.70
CA TYR A 190 7.97 -27.80 2.12
C TYR A 190 8.14 -28.76 0.94
N GLN A 191 7.99 -28.27 -0.30
CA GLN A 191 8.22 -29.07 -1.51
C GLN A 191 9.70 -29.02 -1.88
N SER A 192 10.35 -30.17 -1.96
CA SER A 192 11.79 -30.29 -2.20
C SER A 192 12.25 -29.73 -3.56
N ASP A 193 11.34 -29.66 -4.53
CA ASP A 193 11.54 -29.17 -5.89
C ASP A 193 11.13 -27.70 -6.07
N SER A 194 10.60 -27.05 -5.03
CA SER A 194 10.25 -25.63 -5.07
C SER A 194 11.47 -24.72 -4.94
N GLU A 195 11.49 -23.62 -5.69
CA GLU A 195 12.49 -22.55 -5.55
C GLU A 195 12.50 -21.93 -4.15
N THR A 196 11.39 -22.02 -3.42
CA THR A 196 11.23 -21.49 -2.06
C THR A 196 11.49 -22.52 -0.97
N HIS A 197 12.01 -23.70 -1.31
CA HIS A 197 12.27 -24.77 -0.34
C HIS A 197 13.10 -24.27 0.86
N GLY A 198 12.61 -24.52 2.08
CA GLY A 198 13.27 -24.11 3.32
C GLY A 198 13.22 -22.61 3.64
N GLN A 199 12.46 -21.80 2.88
CA GLN A 199 12.36 -20.34 3.08
C GLN A 199 11.18 -19.90 3.96
N GLU A 200 10.49 -20.82 4.64
CA GLU A 200 9.32 -20.55 5.50
C GLU A 200 9.51 -19.33 6.40
N ARG A 201 10.60 -19.31 7.17
CA ARG A 201 10.89 -18.24 8.14
C ARG A 201 11.14 -16.90 7.47
N SER A 202 11.67 -16.91 6.24
CA SER A 202 11.90 -15.69 5.47
C SER A 202 10.57 -15.08 5.05
N ILE A 203 9.67 -15.91 4.54
CA ILE A 203 8.31 -15.52 4.14
C ILE A 203 7.57 -14.97 5.37
N GLU A 204 7.53 -15.71 6.48
CA GLU A 204 6.86 -15.26 7.71
C GLU A 204 7.36 -13.89 8.19
N ARG A 205 8.69 -13.70 8.23
CA ARG A 205 9.29 -12.41 8.61
C ARG A 205 8.93 -11.28 7.65
N GLU A 206 8.83 -11.58 6.36
CA GLU A 206 8.46 -10.60 5.35
C GLU A 206 7.04 -10.05 5.58
N PHE A 207 6.09 -10.89 5.98
CA PHE A 207 4.72 -10.45 6.31
C PHE A 207 4.60 -9.88 7.74
N ALA A 208 5.38 -10.40 8.70
CA ALA A 208 5.33 -9.92 10.07
C ALA A 208 5.96 -8.52 10.24
N ASN A 209 7.07 -8.23 9.56
CA ASN A 209 7.90 -7.05 9.86
C ASN A 209 7.52 -5.77 9.12
N VAL A 210 6.70 -5.84 8.07
CA VAL A 210 6.24 -4.63 7.36
C VAL A 210 5.41 -3.75 8.28
N ASP A 211 5.57 -2.43 8.15
CA ASP A 211 4.90 -1.44 8.99
C ASP A 211 3.37 -1.56 8.87
N VAL A 212 2.88 -1.80 7.65
CA VAL A 212 1.45 -1.97 7.37
C VAL A 212 1.20 -3.20 6.49
N LEU A 213 0.30 -4.08 6.93
CA LEU A 213 -0.10 -5.27 6.18
C LEU A 213 -1.59 -5.24 5.88
N VAL A 214 -1.95 -5.41 4.61
CA VAL A 214 -3.31 -5.77 4.18
C VAL A 214 -3.41 -7.28 4.01
N ILE A 215 -4.34 -7.90 4.73
CA ILE A 215 -4.75 -9.29 4.58
C ILE A 215 -6.11 -9.32 3.89
N ASP A 216 -6.11 -9.61 2.59
CA ASP A 216 -7.31 -9.60 1.75
C ASP A 216 -7.96 -11.00 1.68
N ASP A 217 -9.29 -11.01 1.57
CA ASP A 217 -10.13 -12.22 1.52
C ASP A 217 -9.93 -13.14 2.75
N PHE A 218 -9.78 -12.55 3.94
CA PHE A 218 -9.68 -13.26 5.20
C PHE A 218 -10.97 -14.05 5.50
N GLY A 219 -10.84 -15.34 5.81
CA GLY A 219 -11.96 -16.24 6.12
C GLY A 219 -12.46 -17.09 4.97
N VAL A 220 -11.95 -16.87 3.75
CA VAL A 220 -12.27 -17.67 2.55
C VAL A 220 -11.43 -18.95 2.47
N GLN A 221 -10.38 -19.08 3.29
CA GLN A 221 -9.49 -20.24 3.33
C GLN A 221 -10.19 -21.52 3.79
N LYS A 222 -9.73 -22.66 3.26
CA LYS A 222 -10.09 -23.97 3.85
C LYS A 222 -9.56 -24.03 5.27
N GLU A 223 -10.42 -24.40 6.21
CA GLU A 223 -10.02 -24.62 7.59
C GLU A 223 -9.11 -25.85 7.67
N SER A 224 -7.92 -25.65 8.21
CA SER A 224 -6.99 -26.73 8.58
C SER A 224 -6.17 -26.26 9.77
N GLU A 225 -5.70 -27.20 10.58
CA GLU A 225 -4.84 -26.89 11.72
C GLU A 225 -3.58 -26.13 11.28
N PHE A 226 -2.99 -26.54 10.16
CA PHE A 226 -1.85 -25.87 9.54
C PHE A 226 -2.16 -24.39 9.20
N ASN A 227 -3.24 -24.12 8.46
CA ASN A 227 -3.60 -22.76 8.07
C ASN A 227 -3.91 -21.91 9.32
N ASN A 228 -4.66 -22.44 10.27
CA ASN A 228 -5.02 -21.72 11.50
C ASN A 228 -3.79 -21.37 12.34
N ARG A 229 -2.84 -22.30 12.45
CA ARG A 229 -1.57 -22.06 13.15
C ARG A 229 -0.77 -20.95 12.48
N LYS A 230 -0.58 -21.00 11.15
CA LYS A 230 0.18 -19.97 10.42
C LYS A 230 -0.46 -18.59 10.47
N LEU A 231 -1.79 -18.53 10.45
CA LEU A 231 -2.49 -17.26 10.63
C LEU A 231 -2.37 -16.73 12.06
N TYR A 232 -2.48 -17.61 13.05
CA TYR A 232 -2.27 -17.23 14.44
C TYR A 232 -0.86 -16.66 14.62
N ASP A 233 0.18 -17.38 14.18
CA ASP A 233 1.58 -16.95 14.33
C ASP A 233 1.82 -15.58 13.67
N LEU A 234 1.25 -15.33 12.49
CA LEU A 234 1.34 -14.04 11.81
C LEU A 234 0.62 -12.92 12.57
N ILE A 235 -0.63 -13.15 12.97
CA ILE A 235 -1.44 -12.13 13.65
C ILE A 235 -0.86 -11.82 15.03
N ASP A 236 -0.46 -12.84 15.79
CA ASP A 236 0.13 -12.69 17.12
C ASP A 236 1.46 -11.92 17.05
N SER A 237 2.35 -12.28 16.10
CA SER A 237 3.60 -11.54 15.90
C SER A 237 3.39 -10.07 15.55
N ARG A 238 2.34 -9.74 14.79
CA ARG A 238 2.04 -8.35 14.42
C ARG A 238 1.36 -7.59 15.55
N TYR A 239 0.52 -8.27 16.32
CA TYR A 239 -0.11 -7.74 17.52
C TYR A 239 0.95 -7.38 18.57
N GLU A 240 1.89 -8.29 18.88
CA GLU A 240 2.97 -8.06 19.85
C GLU A 240 3.90 -6.90 19.47
N GLN A 241 4.05 -6.64 18.17
CA GLN A 241 4.89 -5.56 17.64
C GLN A 241 4.10 -4.28 17.32
N GLU A 242 2.81 -4.24 17.69
CA GLU A 242 1.90 -3.11 17.43
C GLU A 242 1.89 -2.67 15.95
N LYS A 243 2.03 -3.64 15.03
CA LYS A 243 2.07 -3.37 13.59
C LYS A 243 0.67 -3.24 13.01
N LEU A 244 0.42 -2.14 12.31
CA LEU A 244 -0.88 -1.82 11.72
C LEU A 244 -1.31 -2.91 10.73
N THR A 245 -2.48 -3.50 10.94
CA THR A 245 -2.99 -4.59 10.10
C THR A 245 -4.42 -4.27 9.64
N LEU A 246 -4.63 -4.30 8.33
CA LEU A 246 -5.92 -4.08 7.69
C LEU A 246 -6.40 -5.42 7.14
N LEU A 247 -7.64 -5.80 7.42
CA LEU A 247 -8.23 -7.04 6.97
C LEU A 247 -9.47 -6.76 6.15
N THR A 248 -9.66 -7.55 5.10
CA THR A 248 -10.93 -7.60 4.36
C THR A 248 -11.52 -9.00 4.47
N SER A 249 -12.83 -9.09 4.61
CA SER A 249 -13.53 -10.37 4.76
C SER A 249 -14.92 -10.31 4.12
N ASN A 250 -15.50 -11.47 3.84
CA ASN A 250 -16.92 -11.59 3.53
C ASN A 250 -17.77 -11.97 4.76
N HIS A 251 -17.11 -12.25 5.87
CA HIS A 251 -17.69 -12.72 7.13
C HIS A 251 -17.41 -11.71 8.23
N SER A 252 -18.36 -11.58 9.16
CA SER A 252 -18.20 -10.75 10.34
C SER A 252 -17.05 -11.24 11.22
N LEU A 253 -16.52 -10.37 12.07
CA LEU A 253 -15.41 -10.75 12.96
C LEU A 253 -15.88 -11.81 13.98
N VAL A 254 -17.13 -11.73 14.45
CA VAL A 254 -17.69 -12.69 15.43
C VAL A 254 -17.73 -14.13 14.93
N GLU A 255 -17.81 -14.36 13.61
CA GLU A 255 -17.75 -15.71 13.03
C GLU A 255 -16.39 -16.40 13.27
N TRP A 256 -15.35 -15.63 13.62
CA TRP A 256 -14.05 -16.15 14.03
C TRP A 256 -13.98 -16.60 15.48
N ARG A 257 -15.01 -16.34 16.30
CA ARG A 257 -15.01 -16.69 17.72
C ARG A 257 -14.83 -18.19 17.95
N ASP A 258 -15.50 -19.00 17.14
CA ASP A 258 -15.50 -20.46 17.25
C ASP A 258 -14.40 -21.11 16.37
N ARG A 259 -13.70 -20.31 15.57
CA ARG A 259 -12.60 -20.76 14.69
C ARG A 259 -11.24 -20.49 15.34
N GLY A 260 -10.24 -21.33 15.04
CA GLY A 260 -8.86 -21.12 15.51
C GLY A 260 -8.73 -21.00 17.04
N GLN A 261 -9.60 -21.68 17.79
CA GLN A 261 -9.67 -21.64 19.26
C GLN A 261 -9.91 -20.22 19.83
N GLY A 262 -10.50 -19.31 19.06
CA GLY A 262 -10.85 -17.96 19.48
C GLY A 262 -9.67 -16.99 19.69
N ARG A 263 -8.42 -17.45 19.54
CA ARG A 263 -7.23 -16.62 19.80
C ARG A 263 -7.04 -15.54 18.73
N ILE A 264 -7.24 -15.91 17.46
CA ILE A 264 -7.20 -14.97 16.33
C ILE A 264 -8.26 -13.89 16.53
N TYR A 265 -9.49 -14.29 16.89
CA TYR A 265 -10.58 -13.36 17.18
C TYR A 265 -10.20 -12.35 18.29
N SER A 266 -9.62 -12.82 19.40
CA SER A 266 -9.21 -11.94 20.51
C SER A 266 -8.22 -10.86 20.06
N ARG A 267 -7.19 -11.23 19.28
CA ARG A 267 -6.19 -10.26 18.79
C ARG A 267 -6.79 -9.26 17.80
N LEU A 268 -7.60 -9.76 16.87
CA LEU A 268 -8.27 -8.91 15.87
C LEU A 268 -9.23 -7.90 16.52
N MET A 269 -9.98 -8.32 17.55
CA MET A 269 -10.88 -7.45 18.30
C MET A 269 -10.16 -6.27 18.97
N GLU A 270 -8.93 -6.45 19.42
CA GLU A 270 -8.15 -5.39 20.06
C GLU A 270 -7.44 -4.50 19.03
N MET A 271 -6.81 -5.12 18.01
CA MET A 271 -5.97 -4.38 17.06
C MET A 271 -6.75 -3.72 15.92
N THR A 272 -8.02 -4.09 15.71
CA THR A 272 -8.82 -3.56 14.59
C THR A 272 -10.15 -2.97 15.01
N LYS A 273 -10.60 -1.97 14.25
CA LYS A 273 -11.97 -1.50 14.24
C LYS A 273 -12.77 -2.26 13.18
N GLU A 274 -13.80 -2.98 13.61
CA GLU A 274 -14.73 -3.67 12.71
C GLU A 274 -15.68 -2.67 12.04
N ILE A 275 -15.78 -2.75 10.71
CA ILE A 275 -16.69 -1.92 9.89
C ILE A 275 -17.36 -2.82 8.85
N GLU A 276 -18.70 -2.86 8.89
CA GLU A 276 -19.52 -3.56 7.91
C GLU A 276 -19.85 -2.63 6.73
N LEU A 277 -19.46 -3.03 5.51
CA LEU A 277 -19.78 -2.35 4.26
C LEU A 277 -21.03 -2.98 3.62
N LYS A 278 -22.15 -2.27 3.69
CA LYS A 278 -23.47 -2.67 3.14
C LYS A 278 -23.72 -2.15 1.73
N CYS A 279 -22.67 -1.95 0.94
CA CYS A 279 -22.79 -1.37 -0.38
C CYS A 279 -23.19 -2.42 -1.43
N PRO A 280 -24.01 -2.05 -2.44
CA PRO A 280 -24.13 -2.85 -3.65
C PRO A 280 -22.77 -2.92 -4.37
N ASP A 281 -22.62 -3.88 -5.28
CA ASP A 281 -21.33 -4.11 -5.97
C ASP A 281 -20.91 -2.84 -6.74
N TYR A 282 -19.87 -2.16 -6.23
CA TYR A 282 -19.32 -0.93 -6.78
C TYR A 282 -18.86 -1.10 -8.25
N ARG A 283 -18.57 -2.34 -8.68
CA ARG A 283 -18.20 -2.66 -10.06
C ARG A 283 -19.36 -2.45 -11.04
N THR A 284 -20.61 -2.54 -10.56
CA THR A 284 -21.79 -2.32 -11.40
C THR A 284 -21.96 -0.87 -11.83
N LYS A 285 -21.42 0.10 -11.08
CA LYS A 285 -21.39 1.52 -11.46
C LYS A 285 -20.53 1.80 -12.71
N PHE A 286 -19.52 0.96 -12.99
CA PHE A 286 -18.63 1.11 -14.14
C PHE A 286 -19.04 0.29 -15.38
N VAL A 287 -20.13 -0.50 -15.30
CA VAL A 287 -20.70 -1.16 -16.47
C VAL A 287 -21.44 -0.10 -17.28
N LYS A 288 -20.70 0.61 -18.13
CA LYS A 288 -21.29 1.44 -19.18
C LYS A 288 -22.19 0.56 -20.04
N ARG A 289 -23.49 0.88 -20.09
CA ARG A 289 -24.35 0.52 -21.22
C ARG A 289 -23.93 1.31 -22.46
#